data_AF-A0A915CFI3-F1
#
_entry.id   AF-A0A915CFI3-F1
#
_cell.length_a   1.000
_cell.length_b   1.000
_cell.length_c   1.000
_cell.angle_alpha   90.00
_cell.angle_beta   90.00
_cell.angle_gamma   90.00
#
_symmetry.space_group_name_H-M   'P 1'
#
loop_
_entity.id
_entity.type
_entity.pdbx_description
1 polymer ?
#
loop_
_entity_poly.entity_id
_entity_poly.type
_entity_poly.pdbx_seq_one_letter_code
_entity_poly.pdbx_strand_id
1 'polypeptide(L)'
;MSFDVFVDPVESASDIEMNACVRFRNFSVGRRFIDFFRDHQRTQAPLSMGEVCAKMTPVFEMGFAMPRTLLQSLRSDLNKLDTSIFLSHGVHLKKLPAETDFNDDYIAVVVYGDDYKSVCEARADLKALVEGVTLDCRDGPEKRRAGDPSPSTLPYHKLLSREERRWLTSNMPRGVVVRVLPLKKHITLQGSKEALVEARQLIEQHLRDRMSVSLKRKIHLAPPTYKPGMLKAVVKEGGLDLQLLADKIGSGVSLRIDFLTHSIKFSGRESEYDKLIGVLRDISDALPHSSEGCSEGAPICGMCYSPASPEGSYCMEACGHHACIECLNNQISSSIRSRTLPIVCTTCGEAFVMRDFEALMMGGRNRDTPEDFVKVESLVESAVAFFMARNSDKYRHCITPDCGGIHKVGS
;
A
#
# COMPACT_ATOMS: atom_id res chain seq x y z
N MET A 1 11.56 -31.35 -16.21
CA MET A 1 13.01 -31.55 -16.03
C MET A 1 13.54 -30.43 -15.15
N SER A 2 14.54 -30.70 -14.31
CA SER A 2 15.07 -29.77 -13.30
C SER A 2 16.13 -28.79 -13.83
N PHE A 3 16.52 -28.95 -15.09
CA PHE A 3 17.47 -28.11 -15.80
C PHE A 3 17.13 -28.09 -17.30
N ASP A 4 17.55 -27.02 -17.97
CA ASP A 4 17.45 -26.79 -19.40
C ASP A 4 18.88 -26.69 -19.96
N VAL A 5 19.17 -27.32 -21.11
CA VAL A 5 20.49 -27.26 -21.75
C VAL A 5 20.37 -26.46 -23.04
N PHE A 6 21.20 -25.44 -23.18
CA PHE A 6 21.32 -24.61 -24.37
C PHE A 6 22.71 -24.84 -24.94
N VAL A 7 22.79 -25.15 -26.23
CA VAL A 7 24.05 -25.25 -26.95
C VAL A 7 24.04 -24.11 -27.96
N ASP A 8 25.06 -23.26 -27.91
CA ASP A 8 25.17 -22.17 -28.86
C ASP A 8 25.39 -22.75 -30.27
N PRO A 9 24.70 -22.24 -31.30
CA PRO A 9 24.90 -22.70 -32.66
C PRO A 9 26.32 -22.40 -33.11
N VAL A 10 26.96 -23.38 -33.75
CA VAL A 10 28.28 -23.20 -34.37
C VAL A 10 28.11 -22.30 -35.59
N GLU A 11 28.66 -21.09 -35.55
CA GLU A 11 28.45 -20.06 -36.58
C GLU A 11 29.37 -20.29 -37.79
N SER A 12 30.53 -20.92 -37.61
CA SER A 12 31.48 -21.23 -38.66
C SER A 12 32.06 -22.64 -38.54
N ALA A 13 32.34 -23.29 -39.67
CA ALA A 13 33.06 -24.57 -39.72
C ALA A 13 34.52 -24.50 -39.20
N SER A 14 35.03 -23.29 -38.94
CA SER A 14 36.32 -23.02 -38.31
C SER A 14 36.27 -22.87 -36.79
N ASP A 15 35.08 -22.91 -36.18
CA ASP A 15 34.94 -22.74 -34.74
C ASP A 15 35.47 -23.98 -34.02
N ILE A 16 36.55 -23.77 -33.27
CA ILE A 16 37.25 -24.81 -32.49
C ILE A 16 36.69 -24.96 -31.07
N GLU A 17 35.71 -24.14 -30.69
CA GLU A 17 35.11 -24.11 -29.36
C GLU A 17 33.58 -24.20 -29.46
N MET A 18 32.98 -25.14 -28.72
CA MET A 18 31.53 -25.23 -28.54
C MET A 18 31.15 -24.75 -27.13
N ASN A 19 30.23 -23.80 -27.05
CA ASN A 19 29.69 -23.31 -25.79
C ASN A 19 28.34 -23.97 -25.51
N ALA A 20 28.19 -24.50 -24.29
CA ALA A 20 26.93 -25.03 -23.80
C ALA A 20 26.64 -24.48 -22.40
N CYS A 21 25.40 -24.05 -22.19
CA CYS A 21 24.89 -23.56 -20.92
C CYS A 21 23.88 -24.54 -20.35
N VAL A 22 24.06 -24.93 -19.08
CA VAL A 22 23.08 -25.71 -18.33
C VAL A 22 22.41 -24.80 -17.30
N ARG A 23 21.14 -24.50 -17.52
CA ARG A 23 20.33 -23.65 -16.64
C ARG A 23 19.55 -24.51 -15.65
N PHE A 24 19.84 -24.35 -14.37
CA PHE A 24 19.09 -25.03 -13.31
C PHE A 24 17.99 -24.11 -12.79
N ARG A 25 16.73 -24.55 -12.85
CA ARG A 25 15.60 -23.79 -12.25
C ARG A 25 15.59 -23.86 -10.73
N ASN A 26 16.16 -24.92 -10.16
CA ASN A 26 16.31 -25.09 -8.72
C ASN A 26 17.75 -24.76 -8.30
N PHE A 27 17.92 -23.67 -7.56
CA PHE A 27 19.21 -23.19 -7.08
C PHE A 27 19.99 -24.25 -6.29
N SER A 28 19.32 -24.98 -5.38
CA SER A 28 19.96 -25.99 -4.53
C SER A 28 20.52 -27.16 -5.35
N VAL A 29 19.81 -27.54 -6.42
CA VAL A 29 20.27 -28.60 -7.34
C VAL A 29 21.48 -28.11 -8.15
N GLY A 30 21.40 -26.91 -8.72
CA GLY A 30 22.51 -26.32 -9.49
C GLY A 30 23.76 -26.12 -8.64
N ARG A 31 23.62 -25.64 -7.39
CA ARG A 31 24.74 -25.46 -6.46
C ARG A 31 25.45 -26.77 -6.14
N ARG A 32 24.69 -27.83 -5.81
CA ARG A 32 25.25 -29.17 -5.57
C ARG A 32 25.99 -29.72 -6.79
N PHE A 33 25.46 -29.47 -7.99
CA PHE A 33 26.10 -29.87 -9.24
C PHE A 33 27.43 -29.16 -9.47
N ILE A 34 27.48 -27.84 -9.26
CA ILE A 34 28.73 -27.06 -9.35
C ILE A 34 29.75 -27.49 -8.29
N ASP A 35 29.32 -27.68 -7.04
CA ASP A 35 30.20 -28.12 -5.95
C ASP A 35 30.80 -29.50 -6.27
N PHE A 36 29.98 -30.44 -6.73
CA PHE A 36 30.43 -31.76 -7.21
C PHE A 36 31.45 -31.64 -8.35
N PHE A 37 31.18 -30.80 -9.35
CA PHE A 37 32.07 -30.63 -10.48
C PHE A 37 33.41 -30.00 -10.08
N ARG A 38 33.39 -29.01 -9.18
CA ARG A 38 34.60 -28.35 -8.68
C ARG A 38 35.46 -29.33 -7.86
N ASP A 39 34.83 -30.18 -7.07
CA ASP A 39 35.53 -31.24 -6.33
C ASP A 39 36.10 -32.30 -7.28
N HIS A 40 35.37 -32.67 -8.33
CA HIS A 40 35.83 -33.59 -9.36
C HIS A 40 37.04 -33.04 -10.13
N GLN A 41 37.02 -31.78 -10.56
CA GLN A 41 38.17 -31.15 -11.23
C GLN A 41 39.43 -31.07 -10.35
N ARG A 42 39.27 -31.03 -9.02
CA ARG A 42 40.40 -31.03 -8.08
C ARG A 42 40.98 -32.41 -7.81
N THR A 43 40.16 -33.46 -7.97
CA THR A 43 40.50 -34.82 -7.51
C THR A 43 40.68 -35.82 -8.67
N GLN A 44 40.21 -35.49 -9.87
CA GLN A 44 40.19 -36.39 -11.03
C GLN A 44 40.64 -35.66 -12.31
N ALA A 45 40.89 -36.45 -13.36
CA ALA A 45 41.25 -35.92 -14.68
C ALA A 45 40.15 -34.98 -15.22
N PRO A 46 40.49 -33.92 -15.98
CA PRO A 46 39.51 -33.02 -16.56
C PRO A 46 38.55 -33.80 -17.48
N LEU A 47 37.26 -33.45 -17.41
CA LEU A 47 36.26 -34.03 -18.30
C LEU A 47 36.66 -33.74 -19.75
N SER A 48 36.80 -34.79 -20.55
CA SER A 48 37.17 -34.69 -21.96
C SER A 48 36.13 -35.38 -22.83
N MET A 49 35.88 -34.81 -24.00
CA MET A 49 35.21 -35.50 -25.10
C MET A 49 36.25 -35.74 -26.20
N GLY A 50 36.89 -36.90 -26.19
CA GLY A 50 38.00 -37.19 -27.09
C GLY A 50 39.26 -36.40 -26.71
N GLU A 51 39.84 -35.67 -27.67
CA GLU A 51 41.06 -34.87 -27.47
C GLU A 51 40.78 -33.48 -26.87
N VAL A 52 39.51 -33.12 -26.66
CA VAL A 52 39.09 -31.78 -26.21
C VAL A 52 38.74 -31.80 -24.72
N CYS A 53 39.39 -30.94 -23.95
CA CYS A 53 39.09 -30.73 -22.53
C CYS A 53 37.91 -29.77 -22.36
N ALA A 54 36.90 -30.17 -21.57
CA ALA A 54 35.78 -29.33 -21.22
C ALA A 54 36.10 -28.47 -19.99
N LYS A 55 35.89 -27.15 -20.11
CA LYS A 55 35.93 -26.20 -18.99
C LYS A 55 34.53 -25.76 -18.67
N MET A 56 34.13 -25.85 -17.40
CA MET A 56 32.85 -25.35 -16.94
C MET A 56 33.07 -24.28 -15.87
N THR A 57 32.46 -23.12 -16.04
CA THR A 57 32.50 -22.01 -15.10
C THR A 57 31.08 -21.79 -14.55
N PRO A 58 30.91 -21.70 -13.21
CA PRO A 58 29.61 -21.39 -12.66
C PRO A 58 29.23 -19.95 -13.03
N VAL A 59 27.95 -19.75 -13.35
CA VAL A 59 27.35 -18.42 -13.51
C VAL A 59 26.11 -18.38 -12.62
N PHE A 60 26.09 -17.43 -11.71
CA PHE A 60 24.95 -17.16 -10.84
C PHE A 60 24.18 -15.98 -11.41
N GLU A 61 22.88 -16.15 -11.63
CA GLU A 61 21.99 -15.10 -12.11
C GLU A 61 20.90 -14.82 -11.06
N MET A 62 20.78 -13.57 -10.63
CA MET A 62 19.74 -13.16 -9.68
C MET A 62 19.15 -11.81 -10.08
N GLY A 63 17.83 -11.71 -10.07
CA GLY A 63 17.17 -10.47 -10.45
C GLY A 63 15.75 -10.37 -9.95
N PHE A 64 15.05 -9.36 -10.45
CA PHE A 64 13.61 -9.21 -10.27
C PHE A 64 13.02 -8.42 -11.44
N ALA A 65 11.73 -8.61 -11.68
CA ALA A 65 11.00 -7.85 -12.68
C ALA A 65 10.69 -6.44 -12.14
N MET A 66 10.84 -5.43 -13.00
CA MET A 66 10.45 -4.05 -12.70
C MET A 66 9.68 -3.44 -13.88
N PRO A 67 8.83 -2.42 -13.65
CA PRO A 67 8.17 -1.70 -14.72
C PRO A 67 9.17 -1.01 -15.66
N ARG A 68 8.91 -0.98 -16.99
CA ARG A 68 9.74 -0.27 -17.98
C ARG A 68 9.84 1.23 -17.68
N THR A 69 8.78 1.84 -17.13
CA THR A 69 8.78 3.24 -16.69
C THR A 69 9.81 3.50 -15.59
N LEU A 70 9.94 2.57 -14.64
CA LEU A 70 10.94 2.65 -13.58
C LEU A 70 12.35 2.42 -14.13
N LEU A 71 12.52 1.46 -15.06
CA LEU A 71 13.80 1.24 -15.74
C LEU A 71 14.28 2.50 -16.48
N GLN A 72 13.37 3.16 -17.21
CA GLN A 72 13.69 4.38 -17.94
C GLN A 72 14.14 5.51 -17.00
N SER A 73 13.46 5.63 -15.85
CA SER A 73 13.83 6.59 -14.81
C SER A 73 15.22 6.31 -14.22
N LEU A 74 15.48 5.06 -13.86
CA LEU A 74 16.71 4.65 -13.21
C LEU A 74 17.86 4.42 -14.20
N ARG A 75 17.71 4.73 -15.49
CA ARG A 75 18.70 4.36 -16.53
C ARG A 75 20.11 4.85 -16.21
N SER A 76 20.26 6.09 -15.79
CA SER A 76 21.56 6.66 -15.41
C SER A 76 22.14 5.98 -14.19
N ASP A 77 21.31 5.71 -13.19
CA ASP A 77 21.76 5.14 -11.91
C ASP A 77 22.07 3.65 -12.05
N LEU A 78 21.33 2.92 -12.88
CA LEU A 78 21.62 1.54 -13.24
C LEU A 78 22.93 1.42 -14.01
N ASN A 79 23.25 2.36 -14.90
CA ASN A 79 24.53 2.36 -15.62
C ASN A 79 25.72 2.66 -14.68
N LYS A 80 25.53 3.59 -13.73
CA LYS A 80 26.53 3.86 -12.68
C LYS A 80 26.71 2.63 -11.77
N LEU A 81 25.61 1.98 -11.39
CA LEU A 81 25.63 0.76 -10.59
C LEU A 81 26.36 -0.35 -11.33
N ASP A 82 26.06 -0.59 -12.61
CA ASP A 82 26.74 -1.60 -13.45
C ASP A 82 28.25 -1.40 -13.46
N THR A 83 28.70 -0.15 -13.65
CA THR A 83 30.12 0.20 -13.62
C THR A 83 30.73 -0.05 -12.25
N SER A 84 30.02 0.30 -11.18
CA SER A 84 30.49 0.13 -9.80
C SER A 84 30.63 -1.34 -9.42
N ILE A 85 29.60 -2.15 -9.67
CA ILE A 85 29.60 -3.58 -9.32
C ILE A 85 30.60 -4.37 -10.16
N PHE A 86 30.84 -3.95 -11.41
CA PHE A 86 31.89 -4.54 -12.25
C PHE A 86 33.27 -4.28 -11.65
N LEU A 87 33.56 -3.05 -11.25
CA LEU A 87 34.86 -2.68 -10.68
C LEU A 87 35.12 -3.32 -9.31
N SER A 88 34.08 -3.48 -8.48
CA SER A 88 34.25 -4.03 -7.12
C SER A 88 34.18 -5.55 -7.07
N HIS A 89 33.33 -6.17 -7.90
CA HIS A 89 32.95 -7.58 -7.77
C HIS A 89 33.11 -8.40 -9.06
N GLY A 90 33.44 -7.78 -10.20
CA GLY A 90 33.49 -8.48 -11.50
C GLY A 90 32.11 -8.95 -11.99
N VAL A 91 31.04 -8.36 -11.48
CA VAL A 91 29.65 -8.72 -11.75
C VAL A 91 29.06 -7.75 -12.77
N HIS A 92 28.09 -8.21 -13.56
CA HIS A 92 27.43 -7.42 -14.60
C HIS A 92 25.91 -7.37 -14.44
N LEU A 93 25.29 -6.30 -14.93
CA LEU A 93 23.84 -6.18 -15.10
C LEU A 93 23.43 -6.58 -16.51
N LYS A 94 22.46 -7.49 -16.60
CA LYS A 94 21.75 -7.85 -17.82
C LYS A 94 20.30 -7.39 -17.75
N LYS A 95 19.81 -6.85 -18.84
CA LYS A 95 18.39 -6.51 -19.03
C LYS A 95 17.80 -7.57 -19.94
N LEU A 96 16.86 -8.34 -19.41
CA LEU A 96 16.19 -9.40 -20.15
C LEU A 96 14.72 -8.99 -20.35
N PRO A 97 14.15 -9.21 -21.55
CA PRO A 97 12.69 -9.28 -21.68
C PRO A 97 12.21 -10.27 -20.61
N ALA A 98 11.21 -9.90 -19.81
CA ALA A 98 10.68 -10.85 -18.85
C ALA A 98 10.17 -12.07 -19.66
N GLU A 99 10.72 -13.27 -19.41
CA GLU A 99 10.33 -14.53 -20.08
C GLU A 99 8.85 -14.91 -19.80
N THR A 100 8.09 -14.05 -19.14
CA THR A 100 6.64 -14.17 -18.99
C THR A 100 5.96 -13.72 -20.28
N ASP A 101 5.23 -14.64 -20.93
CA ASP A 101 4.39 -14.47 -22.13
C ASP A 101 3.40 -13.28 -22.13
N PHE A 102 3.35 -12.48 -21.06
CA PHE A 102 2.30 -11.52 -20.81
C PHE A 102 2.87 -10.19 -20.31
N ASN A 103 2.85 -9.24 -21.23
CA ASN A 103 2.91 -7.78 -21.07
C ASN A 103 4.29 -7.13 -21.27
N ASP A 104 4.38 -6.34 -22.34
CA ASP A 104 5.49 -5.45 -22.70
C ASP A 104 5.77 -4.34 -21.67
N ASP A 105 5.10 -4.30 -20.52
CA ASP A 105 5.28 -3.23 -19.54
C ASP A 105 6.38 -3.51 -18.51
N TYR A 106 6.87 -4.75 -18.44
CA TYR A 106 7.86 -5.19 -17.44
C TYR A 106 9.15 -5.70 -18.09
N ILE A 107 10.25 -5.57 -17.35
CA ILE A 107 11.58 -6.04 -17.75
C ILE A 107 12.26 -6.69 -16.56
N ALA A 108 12.94 -7.81 -16.80
CA ALA A 108 13.79 -8.43 -15.79
C ALA A 108 15.15 -7.74 -15.79
N VAL A 109 15.55 -7.22 -14.63
CA VAL A 109 16.92 -6.75 -14.41
C VAL A 109 17.62 -7.78 -13.57
N VAL A 110 18.69 -8.35 -14.12
CA VAL A 110 19.41 -9.49 -13.57
C VAL A 110 20.87 -9.11 -13.36
N VAL A 111 21.37 -9.44 -12.19
CA VAL A 111 22.78 -9.38 -11.81
C VAL A 111 23.37 -10.76 -12.08
N TYR A 112 24.50 -10.84 -12.79
CA TYR A 112 25.16 -12.09 -13.09
C TYR A 112 26.67 -12.04 -12.92
N GLY A 113 27.26 -13.14 -12.45
CA GLY A 113 28.68 -13.28 -12.18
C GLY A 113 29.06 -14.71 -11.79
N ASP A 114 30.35 -14.96 -11.59
CA ASP A 114 30.90 -16.29 -11.30
C ASP A 114 30.98 -16.61 -9.79
N ASP A 115 30.94 -15.59 -8.93
CA ASP A 115 30.89 -15.72 -7.49
C ASP A 115 29.49 -15.41 -6.91
N TYR A 116 28.94 -16.37 -6.18
CA TYR A 116 27.61 -16.26 -5.59
C TYR A 116 27.50 -15.13 -4.57
N LYS A 117 28.55 -14.92 -3.75
CA LYS A 117 28.52 -13.89 -2.70
C LYS A 117 28.50 -12.50 -3.31
N SER A 118 29.38 -12.27 -4.29
CA SER A 118 29.45 -11.06 -5.10
C SER A 118 28.11 -10.74 -5.80
N VAL A 119 27.46 -11.74 -6.39
CA VAL A 119 26.14 -11.58 -7.02
C VAL A 119 25.05 -11.23 -6.00
N CYS A 120 25.11 -11.80 -4.79
CA CYS A 120 24.16 -11.48 -3.71
C CYS A 120 24.32 -10.02 -3.22
N GLU A 121 25.56 -9.56 -3.05
CA GLU A 121 25.86 -8.18 -2.63
C GLU A 121 25.42 -7.18 -3.71
N ALA A 122 25.77 -7.41 -4.98
CA ALA A 122 25.32 -6.58 -6.10
C ALA A 122 23.78 -6.59 -6.29
N ARG A 123 23.11 -7.72 -6.01
CA ARG A 123 21.64 -7.79 -5.99
C ARG A 123 21.06 -6.93 -4.86
N ALA A 124 21.69 -6.90 -3.69
CA ALA A 124 21.24 -6.06 -2.58
C ALA A 124 21.34 -4.57 -2.94
N ASP A 125 22.43 -4.15 -3.58
CA ASP A 125 22.60 -2.78 -4.07
C ASP A 125 21.56 -2.41 -5.13
N LEU A 126 21.30 -3.31 -6.09
CA LEU A 126 20.23 -3.15 -7.08
C LEU A 126 18.85 -3.03 -6.41
N LYS A 127 18.58 -3.84 -5.40
CA LYS A 127 17.33 -3.80 -4.63
C LYS A 127 17.18 -2.47 -3.89
N ALA A 128 18.24 -2.00 -3.24
CA ALA A 128 18.25 -0.72 -2.53
C ALA A 128 17.99 0.47 -3.48
N LEU A 129 18.52 0.42 -4.70
CA LEU A 129 18.24 1.43 -5.73
C LEU A 129 16.76 1.44 -6.14
N VAL A 130 16.13 0.26 -6.20
CA VAL A 130 14.75 0.11 -6.68
C VAL A 130 13.70 0.36 -5.61
N GLU A 131 13.96 -0.01 -4.34
CA GLU A 131 12.98 0.14 -3.25
C GLU A 131 12.53 1.59 -3.04
N GLY A 132 13.38 2.57 -3.38
CA GLY A 132 13.04 3.98 -3.38
C GLY A 132 12.76 4.51 -1.97
N VAL A 133 11.90 5.53 -1.88
CA VAL A 133 11.53 6.19 -0.61
C VAL A 133 10.08 5.87 -0.28
N THR A 134 9.84 5.36 0.93
CA THR A 134 8.47 5.12 1.42
C THR A 134 8.06 6.23 2.39
N LEU A 135 6.95 6.89 2.08
CA LEU A 135 6.28 7.87 2.92
C LEU A 135 5.26 7.16 3.82
N ASP A 136 5.43 7.33 5.13
CA ASP A 136 4.46 6.87 6.12
C ASP A 136 3.28 7.84 6.22
N CYS A 137 2.12 7.37 5.78
CA CYS A 137 0.86 8.11 5.71
C CYS A 137 -0.07 7.75 6.88
N ARG A 138 0.43 7.22 7.98
CA ARG A 138 -0.32 7.13 9.25
C ARG A 138 -0.57 8.53 9.83
N ASP A 139 -1.69 8.69 10.53
CA ASP A 139 -1.98 9.95 11.23
C ASP A 139 -1.19 10.06 12.55
N GLY A 140 -1.16 11.26 13.15
CA GLY A 140 -0.41 11.52 14.37
C GLY A 140 -0.79 10.60 15.56
N PRO A 141 -2.09 10.37 15.83
CA PRO A 141 -2.52 9.36 16.82
C PRO A 141 -2.01 7.95 16.52
N GLU A 142 -2.01 7.51 15.26
CA GLU A 142 -1.52 6.18 14.87
C GLU A 142 0.00 6.04 15.02
N LYS A 143 0.77 7.07 14.67
CA LYS A 143 2.23 7.08 14.86
C LYS A 143 2.62 6.96 16.34
N ARG A 144 1.94 7.72 17.21
CA ARG A 144 2.14 7.65 18.66
C ARG A 144 1.86 6.25 19.22
N ARG A 145 0.78 5.59 18.78
CA ARG A 145 0.47 4.22 19.19
C ARG A 145 1.50 3.21 18.69
N ALA A 146 2.06 3.41 17.51
CA ALA A 146 3.12 2.59 16.95
C ALA A 146 4.51 2.83 17.59
N GLY A 147 4.59 3.62 18.68
CA GLY A 147 5.84 3.89 19.39
C GLY A 147 6.75 4.90 18.71
N ASP A 148 6.25 5.65 17.71
CA ASP A 148 6.99 6.73 17.06
C ASP A 148 6.58 8.09 17.68
N PRO A 149 7.45 8.72 18.51
CA PRO A 149 7.17 10.00 19.15
C PRO A 149 7.53 11.19 18.26
N SER A 150 7.87 10.98 16.98
CA SER A 150 8.34 12.07 16.12
C SER A 150 7.32 13.22 16.01
N PRO A 151 7.78 14.48 16.14
CA PRO A 151 6.91 15.64 16.06
C PRO A 151 6.28 15.73 14.67
N SER A 152 5.01 16.17 14.67
CA SER A 152 4.10 16.30 13.53
C SER A 152 4.79 16.40 12.17
N THR A 153 4.97 15.25 11.52
CA THR A 153 5.21 15.18 10.08
C THR A 153 4.05 15.85 9.35
N LEU A 154 4.33 16.41 8.17
CA LEU A 154 3.29 16.85 7.23
C LEU A 154 2.19 15.78 7.09
N PRO A 155 0.93 16.17 6.86
CA PRO A 155 -0.21 15.26 6.92
C PRO A 155 -0.31 14.35 5.69
N TYR A 156 0.68 13.47 5.50
CA TYR A 156 0.77 12.53 4.38
C TYR A 156 -0.45 11.61 4.30
N HIS A 157 -1.12 11.32 5.41
CA HIS A 157 -2.40 10.59 5.43
C HIS A 157 -3.46 11.20 4.50
N LYS A 158 -3.42 12.51 4.24
CA LYS A 158 -4.37 13.19 3.33
C LYS A 158 -4.14 12.85 1.86
N LEU A 159 -2.93 12.45 1.50
CA LEU A 159 -2.58 12.01 0.15
C LEU A 159 -3.25 10.69 -0.26
N LEU A 160 -3.79 9.96 0.71
CA LEU A 160 -4.51 8.72 0.45
C LEU A 160 -5.93 8.95 -0.08
N SER A 161 -6.44 10.17 -0.13
CA SER A 161 -7.74 10.46 -0.74
C SER A 161 -7.72 10.30 -2.27
N ARG A 162 -8.89 10.06 -2.89
CA ARG A 162 -8.98 9.82 -4.34
C ARG A 162 -8.49 11.01 -5.17
N GLU A 163 -8.81 12.22 -4.74
CA GLU A 163 -8.40 13.46 -5.41
C GLU A 163 -6.88 13.63 -5.36
N GLU A 164 -6.30 13.39 -4.19
CA GLU A 164 -4.85 13.54 -3.99
C GLU A 164 -4.05 12.47 -4.70
N ARG A 165 -4.56 11.24 -4.79
CA ARG A 165 -3.93 10.20 -5.62
C ARG A 165 -3.87 10.62 -7.09
N ARG A 166 -4.92 11.25 -7.61
CA ARG A 166 -4.93 11.78 -8.98
C ARG A 166 -3.92 12.91 -9.13
N TRP A 167 -3.84 13.80 -8.14
CA TRP A 167 -2.84 14.86 -8.11
C TRP A 167 -1.42 14.29 -8.15
N LEU A 168 -1.11 13.29 -7.31
CA LEU A 168 0.19 12.61 -7.31
C LEU A 168 0.54 12.05 -8.68
N THR A 169 -0.38 11.32 -9.32
CA THR A 169 -0.13 10.75 -10.65
C THR A 169 0.09 11.81 -11.73
N SER A 170 -0.52 12.99 -11.59
CA SER A 170 -0.50 14.02 -12.64
C SER A 170 0.65 15.03 -12.50
N ASN A 171 1.15 15.24 -11.28
CA ASN A 171 2.09 16.33 -10.98
C ASN A 171 3.49 15.82 -10.61
N MET A 172 3.71 14.51 -10.49
CA MET A 172 5.06 14.02 -10.19
C MET A 172 6.05 14.34 -11.32
N PRO A 173 7.32 14.62 -10.98
CA PRO A 173 8.39 14.80 -11.96
C PRO A 173 8.52 13.60 -12.89
N ARG A 174 9.01 13.86 -14.11
CA ARG A 174 9.28 12.79 -15.09
C ARG A 174 10.28 11.79 -14.50
N GLY A 175 9.96 10.51 -14.62
CA GLY A 175 10.76 9.43 -14.07
C GLY A 175 10.38 9.02 -12.64
N VAL A 176 9.52 9.74 -11.94
CA VAL A 176 9.07 9.26 -10.62
C VAL A 176 7.88 8.32 -10.79
N VAL A 177 8.05 7.09 -10.33
CA VAL A 177 6.97 6.11 -10.26
C VAL A 177 6.40 6.14 -8.84
N VAL A 178 5.10 6.40 -8.74
CA VAL A 178 4.37 6.46 -7.47
C VAL A 178 3.55 5.20 -7.29
N ARG A 179 3.74 4.53 -6.16
CA ARG A 179 2.92 3.39 -5.74
C ARG A 179 2.20 3.75 -4.45
N VAL A 180 0.88 3.83 -4.51
CA VAL A 180 0.03 4.08 -3.33
C VAL A 180 -0.49 2.76 -2.81
N LEU A 181 -0.27 2.48 -1.53
CA LEU A 181 -0.76 1.31 -0.81
C LEU A 181 -1.66 1.78 0.34
N PRO A 182 -2.96 2.06 0.08
CA PRO A 182 -3.85 2.69 1.05
C PRO A 182 -4.03 1.89 2.34
N LEU A 183 -4.19 0.57 2.21
CA LEU A 183 -4.40 -0.33 3.35
C LEU A 183 -3.17 -0.40 4.26
N LYS A 184 -1.97 -0.35 3.66
CA LYS A 184 -0.70 -0.27 4.40
C LYS A 184 -0.37 1.16 4.85
N LYS A 185 -1.19 2.15 4.48
CA LYS A 185 -0.95 3.58 4.72
C LYS A 185 0.43 4.04 4.27
N HIS A 186 0.89 3.53 3.13
CA HIS A 186 2.20 3.84 2.57
C HIS A 186 2.09 4.39 1.15
N ILE A 187 2.95 5.34 0.83
CA ILE A 187 3.19 5.81 -0.54
C ILE A 187 4.66 5.60 -0.83
N THR A 188 4.98 4.78 -1.83
CA THR A 188 6.36 4.53 -2.27
C THR A 188 6.64 5.38 -3.51
N LEU A 189 7.73 6.13 -3.46
CA LEU A 189 8.27 6.92 -4.57
C LEU A 189 9.53 6.23 -5.06
N GLN A 190 9.60 5.92 -6.35
CA GLN A 190 10.74 5.23 -6.96
C GLN A 190 11.23 6.05 -8.17
N GLY A 191 12.54 6.23 -8.29
CA GLY A 191 13.16 7.04 -9.34
C GLY A 191 14.58 7.42 -8.97
N SER A 192 15.23 8.25 -9.80
CA SER A 192 16.58 8.72 -9.49
C SER A 192 16.64 9.51 -8.19
N LYS A 193 17.81 9.58 -7.55
CA LYS A 193 17.97 10.30 -6.27
C LYS A 193 17.53 11.76 -6.38
N GLU A 194 17.89 12.41 -7.48
CA GLU A 194 17.55 13.81 -7.75
C GLU A 194 16.03 13.98 -7.93
N ALA A 195 15.41 13.11 -8.74
CA ALA A 195 13.97 13.15 -8.98
C ALA A 195 13.15 12.85 -7.72
N LEU A 196 13.65 11.98 -6.83
CA LEU A 196 13.02 11.68 -5.54
C LEU A 196 13.06 12.88 -4.57
N VAL A 197 14.18 13.62 -4.55
CA VAL A 197 14.28 14.84 -3.74
C VAL A 197 13.30 15.90 -4.25
N GLU A 198 13.24 16.12 -5.56
CA GLU A 198 12.30 17.06 -6.17
C GLU A 198 10.84 16.65 -5.91
N ALA A 199 10.49 15.38 -6.12
CA ALA A 199 9.14 14.87 -5.88
C ALA A 199 8.73 15.04 -4.41
N ARG A 200 9.64 14.77 -3.48
CA ARG A 200 9.37 14.98 -2.06
C ARG A 200 9.12 16.46 -1.76
N GLN A 201 9.96 17.36 -2.25
CA GLN A 201 9.78 18.81 -2.05
C GLN A 201 8.43 19.28 -2.62
N LEU A 202 8.06 18.79 -3.80
CA LEU A 202 6.78 19.10 -4.44
C LEU A 202 5.58 18.63 -3.61
N ILE A 203 5.62 17.38 -3.12
CA ILE A 203 4.57 16.83 -2.23
C ILE A 203 4.46 17.67 -0.95
N GLU A 204 5.60 17.97 -0.33
CA GLU A 204 5.62 18.73 0.91
C GLU A 204 5.11 20.16 0.70
N GLN A 205 5.46 20.80 -0.41
CA GLN A 205 4.94 22.12 -0.79
C GLN A 205 3.44 22.07 -1.04
N HIS A 206 2.93 21.11 -1.82
CA HIS A 206 1.51 20.95 -2.06
C HIS A 206 0.72 20.75 -0.77
N LEU A 207 1.22 19.93 0.16
CA LEU A 207 0.60 19.77 1.47
C LEU A 207 0.58 21.09 2.25
N ARG A 208 1.67 21.87 2.24
CA ARG A 208 1.73 23.20 2.89
C ARG A 208 0.75 24.18 2.26
N ASP A 209 0.70 24.22 0.93
CA ASP A 209 -0.19 25.11 0.18
C ASP A 209 -1.65 24.78 0.49
N ARG A 210 -2.04 23.49 0.45
CA ARG A 210 -3.40 23.09 0.83
C ARG A 210 -3.73 23.44 2.28
N MET A 211 -2.80 23.22 3.21
CA MET A 211 -3.00 23.61 4.61
C MET A 211 -3.16 25.12 4.80
N SER A 212 -2.74 25.94 3.85
CA SER A 212 -2.87 27.40 3.86
C SER A 212 -4.20 27.90 3.28
N VAL A 213 -4.88 27.10 2.44
CA VAL A 213 -6.15 27.48 1.81
C VAL A 213 -7.30 27.46 2.81
N SER A 214 -8.12 28.51 2.77
CA SER A 214 -9.35 28.58 3.55
C SER A 214 -10.42 27.69 2.93
N LEU A 215 -11.03 26.85 3.75
CA LEU A 215 -12.13 25.97 3.38
C LEU A 215 -13.36 26.24 4.22
N LYS A 216 -14.52 25.94 3.64
CA LYS A 216 -15.82 26.01 4.29
C LYS A 216 -16.42 24.62 4.41
N ARG A 217 -16.80 24.22 5.62
CA ARG A 217 -17.38 22.90 5.88
C ARG A 217 -18.56 23.00 6.84
N LYS A 218 -19.53 22.10 6.66
CA LYS A 218 -20.62 21.88 7.60
C LYS A 218 -20.33 20.58 8.36
N ILE A 219 -20.35 20.64 9.69
CA ILE A 219 -20.06 19.52 10.59
C ILE A 219 -21.34 19.22 11.36
N HIS A 220 -21.88 18.02 11.22
CA HIS A 220 -23.07 17.59 11.96
C HIS A 220 -22.65 17.10 13.36
N LEU A 221 -23.27 17.65 14.40
CA LEU A 221 -23.03 17.32 15.82
C LEU A 221 -24.02 16.26 16.33
N ALA A 222 -24.29 15.25 15.51
CA ALA A 222 -25.28 14.22 15.81
C ALA A 222 -24.60 12.86 16.04
N PRO A 223 -25.25 11.96 16.79
CA PRO A 223 -24.91 10.54 16.78
C PRO A 223 -24.91 10.00 15.34
N PRO A 224 -23.98 9.10 15.00
CA PRO A 224 -22.99 8.45 15.88
C PRO A 224 -21.67 9.20 15.97
N THR A 225 -21.45 10.22 15.14
CA THR A 225 -20.14 10.88 15.00
C THR A 225 -19.74 11.56 16.30
N TYR A 226 -20.74 12.05 17.04
CA TYR A 226 -20.59 12.63 18.37
C TYR A 226 -21.69 12.12 19.31
N LYS A 227 -21.39 12.01 20.61
CA LYS A 227 -22.36 11.54 21.61
C LYS A 227 -23.58 12.49 21.71
N PRO A 228 -24.76 12.00 22.13
CA PRO A 228 -25.91 12.85 22.42
C PRO A 228 -25.56 13.99 23.38
N GLY A 229 -26.18 15.16 23.20
CA GLY A 229 -25.87 16.36 23.99
C GLY A 229 -24.70 17.20 23.45
N MET A 230 -24.08 16.79 22.35
CA MET A 230 -22.96 17.51 21.72
C MET A 230 -23.26 18.98 21.44
N LEU A 231 -24.44 19.30 20.89
CA LEU A 231 -24.83 20.69 20.62
C LEU A 231 -24.77 21.56 21.89
N LYS A 232 -25.30 21.04 23.01
CA LYS A 232 -25.29 21.73 24.31
C LYS A 232 -23.88 21.84 24.87
N ALA A 233 -23.07 20.81 24.72
CA ALA A 233 -21.67 20.79 25.17
C ALA A 233 -20.82 21.83 24.42
N VAL A 234 -20.99 21.89 23.10
CA VAL A 234 -20.31 22.86 22.23
C VAL A 234 -20.72 24.29 22.58
N VAL A 235 -22.02 24.55 22.80
CA VAL A 235 -22.49 25.88 23.24
C VAL A 235 -21.96 26.24 24.63
N LYS A 236 -21.82 25.26 25.53
CA LYS A 236 -21.26 25.46 26.87
C LYS A 236 -19.76 25.81 26.83
N GLU A 237 -18.98 25.16 25.97
CA GLU A 237 -17.55 25.46 25.79
C GLU A 237 -17.31 26.76 25.02
N GLY A 238 -18.10 27.01 23.96
CA GLY A 238 -17.83 28.07 22.99
C GLY A 238 -18.65 29.36 23.13
N GLY A 239 -19.75 29.34 23.89
CA GLY A 239 -20.78 30.39 23.84
C GLY A 239 -21.75 30.22 22.67
N LEU A 240 -22.78 31.07 22.60
CA LEU A 240 -23.78 31.02 21.50
C LEU A 240 -23.19 31.39 20.13
N ASP A 241 -22.15 32.22 20.12
CA ASP A 241 -21.43 32.67 18.94
C ASP A 241 -20.18 31.82 18.62
N LEU A 242 -19.85 30.85 19.48
CA LEU A 242 -18.68 29.99 19.38
C LEU A 242 -17.34 30.74 19.30
N GLN A 243 -17.29 32.01 19.74
CA GLN A 243 -16.05 32.81 19.68
C GLN A 243 -14.93 32.20 20.52
N LEU A 244 -15.23 31.77 21.75
CA LEU A 244 -14.23 31.15 22.63
C LEU A 244 -13.62 29.90 22.01
N LEU A 245 -14.44 29.12 21.29
CA LEU A 245 -13.99 27.92 20.59
C LEU A 245 -13.16 28.28 19.35
N ALA A 246 -13.57 29.30 18.60
CA ALA A 246 -12.82 29.80 17.45
C ALA A 246 -11.43 30.32 17.85
N ASP A 247 -11.35 31.12 18.91
CA ASP A 247 -10.10 31.69 19.43
C ASP A 247 -9.12 30.62 19.90
N LYS A 248 -9.63 29.53 20.50
CA LYS A 248 -8.84 28.36 20.91
C LYS A 248 -8.24 27.61 19.71
N ILE A 249 -8.86 27.69 18.53
CA ILE A 249 -8.41 26.99 17.32
C ILE A 249 -7.41 27.86 16.54
N GLY A 250 -7.72 29.14 16.35
CA GLY A 250 -6.84 30.11 15.68
C GLY A 250 -7.52 31.40 15.25
N SER A 251 -6.72 32.45 15.04
CA SER A 251 -7.15 33.84 14.77
C SER A 251 -7.82 34.10 13.42
N GLY A 252 -8.03 33.09 12.58
CA GLY A 252 -8.66 33.18 11.26
C GLY A 252 -9.92 32.32 11.09
N VAL A 253 -10.45 31.78 12.20
CA VAL A 253 -11.55 30.82 12.18
C VAL A 253 -12.89 31.53 12.40
N SER A 254 -13.88 31.19 11.58
CA SER A 254 -15.27 31.55 11.82
C SER A 254 -16.10 30.27 12.01
N LEU A 255 -16.74 30.18 13.16
CA LEU A 255 -17.69 29.13 13.49
C LEU A 255 -19.09 29.74 13.56
N ARG A 256 -20.09 29.05 13.01
CA ARG A 256 -21.50 29.41 13.19
C ARG A 256 -22.30 28.17 13.51
N ILE A 257 -23.09 28.22 14.56
CA ILE A 257 -23.97 27.13 14.93
C ILE A 257 -25.28 27.23 14.16
N ASP A 258 -25.78 26.09 13.72
CA ASP A 258 -27.06 25.93 13.05
C ASP A 258 -27.91 25.00 13.93
N PHE A 259 -28.72 25.63 14.79
CA PHE A 259 -29.55 24.93 15.78
C PHE A 259 -30.63 24.06 15.14
N LEU A 260 -31.07 24.36 13.93
CA LEU A 260 -32.11 23.57 13.25
C LEU A 260 -31.54 22.23 12.75
N THR A 261 -30.30 22.24 12.27
CA THR A 261 -29.66 21.05 11.68
C THR A 261 -28.61 20.41 12.59
N HIS A 262 -28.56 20.83 13.85
CA HIS A 262 -27.57 20.41 14.86
C HIS A 262 -26.15 20.38 14.28
N SER A 263 -25.71 21.49 13.67
CA SER A 263 -24.43 21.51 12.95
C SER A 263 -23.63 22.78 13.16
N ILE A 264 -22.32 22.71 12.91
CA ILE A 264 -21.41 23.85 12.89
C ILE A 264 -20.99 24.12 11.45
N LYS A 265 -21.11 25.36 11.01
CA LYS A 265 -20.49 25.87 9.78
C LYS A 265 -19.12 26.42 10.15
N PHE A 266 -18.08 25.76 9.66
CA PHE A 266 -16.69 26.15 9.78
C PHE A 266 -16.24 26.92 8.55
N SER A 267 -15.48 27.99 8.75
CA SER A 267 -14.69 28.67 7.73
C SER A 267 -13.30 28.97 8.29
N GLY A 268 -12.25 28.48 7.66
CA GLY A 268 -10.88 28.61 8.17
C GLY A 268 -9.92 27.73 7.39
N ARG A 269 -8.65 27.68 7.77
CA ARG A 269 -7.64 26.84 7.12
C ARG A 269 -7.87 25.37 7.43
N GLU A 270 -7.36 24.48 6.58
CA GLU A 270 -7.50 23.03 6.80
C GLU A 270 -6.83 22.56 8.10
N SER A 271 -5.71 23.17 8.46
CA SER A 271 -5.03 22.92 9.74
C SER A 271 -5.88 23.29 10.97
N GLU A 272 -6.70 24.33 10.85
CA GLU A 272 -7.64 24.77 11.88
C GLU A 272 -8.87 23.87 11.92
N TYR A 273 -9.33 23.38 10.76
CA TYR A 273 -10.40 22.39 10.69
C TYR A 273 -10.01 21.10 11.42
N ASP A 274 -8.80 20.58 11.19
CA ASP A 274 -8.34 19.36 11.87
C ASP A 274 -8.29 19.53 13.39
N LYS A 275 -7.84 20.70 13.86
CA LYS A 275 -7.88 21.06 15.29
C LYS A 275 -9.31 21.10 15.82
N LEU A 276 -10.24 21.71 15.09
CA LEU A 276 -11.66 21.71 15.47
C LEU A 276 -12.21 20.29 15.61
N ILE A 277 -11.94 19.41 14.64
CA ILE A 277 -12.41 18.01 14.71
C ILE A 277 -11.82 17.30 15.93
N GLY A 278 -10.55 17.54 16.27
CA GLY A 278 -9.93 17.04 17.50
C GLY A 278 -10.66 17.52 18.75
N VAL A 279 -10.86 18.83 18.88
CA VAL A 279 -11.57 19.42 20.03
C VAL A 279 -13.01 18.91 20.14
N LEU A 280 -13.73 18.77 19.02
CA LEU A 280 -15.09 18.22 19.02
C LEU A 280 -15.12 16.75 19.46
N ARG A 281 -14.10 15.96 19.10
CA ARG A 281 -13.96 14.59 19.61
C ARG A 281 -13.70 14.58 21.11
N ASP A 282 -12.79 15.42 21.59
CA ASP A 282 -12.48 15.52 23.02
C ASP A 282 -13.72 15.92 23.84
N ILE A 283 -14.51 16.89 23.35
CA ILE A 283 -15.80 17.28 23.96
C ILE A 283 -16.78 16.10 23.96
N SER A 284 -16.89 15.39 22.84
CA SER A 284 -17.77 14.22 22.73
C SER A 284 -17.34 13.07 23.64
N ASP A 285 -16.04 12.84 23.81
CA ASP A 285 -15.50 11.79 24.66
C ASP A 285 -15.71 12.11 26.15
N ALA A 286 -15.57 13.39 26.52
CA ALA A 286 -15.84 13.90 27.87
C ALA A 286 -17.33 13.91 28.26
N LEU A 287 -18.25 13.81 27.28
CA LEU A 287 -19.66 13.67 27.58
C LEU A 287 -19.93 12.32 28.27
N PRO A 288 -20.74 12.32 29.35
CA PRO A 288 -21.11 11.08 30.02
C PRO A 288 -21.75 10.13 29.02
N HIS A 289 -21.43 8.84 29.13
CA HIS A 289 -22.22 7.81 28.46
C HIS A 289 -23.62 7.91 29.05
N SER A 290 -24.57 8.43 28.26
CA SER A 290 -25.93 8.62 28.73
C SER A 290 -26.57 7.25 28.94
N SER A 291 -26.50 6.73 30.16
CA SER A 291 -27.39 5.69 30.66
C SER A 291 -28.71 6.28 31.17
N GLU A 292 -28.87 7.61 31.20
CA GLU A 292 -30.08 8.26 31.70
C GLU A 292 -30.46 9.47 30.84
N GLY A 293 -31.72 9.48 30.37
CA GLY A 293 -32.41 10.73 30.05
C GLY A 293 -32.63 11.11 28.58
N CYS A 294 -32.87 10.15 27.67
CA CYS A 294 -33.81 10.36 26.57
C CYS A 294 -34.47 9.02 26.24
N SER A 295 -35.71 8.87 26.69
CA SER A 295 -36.66 7.89 26.19
C SER A 295 -37.12 8.28 24.78
N GLU A 296 -36.20 8.25 23.83
CA GLU A 296 -36.45 7.96 22.43
C GLU A 296 -35.50 6.80 22.08
N GLY A 297 -36.10 5.66 21.73
CA GLY A 297 -35.54 4.32 21.94
C GLY A 297 -34.10 4.11 21.47
N ALA A 298 -33.38 3.24 22.21
CA ALA A 298 -32.08 2.72 21.79
C ALA A 298 -32.10 2.38 20.29
N PRO A 299 -31.03 2.71 19.55
CA PRO A 299 -31.01 2.51 18.11
C PRO A 299 -31.37 1.05 17.79
N ILE A 300 -32.44 0.88 17.04
CA ILE A 300 -32.90 -0.44 16.63
C ILE A 300 -32.01 -0.89 15.49
N CYS A 301 -31.39 -2.06 15.65
CA CYS A 301 -30.58 -2.65 14.60
C CYS A 301 -31.45 -2.93 13.36
N GLY A 302 -31.08 -2.35 12.21
CA GLY A 302 -31.80 -2.56 10.95
C GLY A 302 -31.74 -4.00 10.39
N MET A 303 -31.01 -4.91 11.04
CA MET A 303 -30.90 -6.32 10.64
C MET A 303 -31.62 -7.28 11.58
N CYS A 304 -31.45 -7.13 12.90
CA CYS A 304 -32.06 -8.03 13.88
C CYS A 304 -33.25 -7.41 14.61
N TYR A 305 -33.60 -6.15 14.30
CA TYR A 305 -34.67 -5.38 14.94
C TYR A 305 -34.60 -5.33 16.47
N SER A 306 -33.44 -5.65 17.04
CA SER A 306 -33.20 -5.62 18.48
C SER A 306 -32.69 -4.24 18.89
N PRO A 307 -33.08 -3.75 20.08
CA PRO A 307 -32.47 -2.56 20.67
C PRO A 307 -30.99 -2.84 20.86
N ALA A 308 -30.14 -2.05 20.22
CA ALA A 308 -28.71 -2.22 20.36
C ALA A 308 -28.18 -1.31 21.47
N SER A 309 -27.33 -1.85 22.36
CA SER A 309 -26.64 -1.00 23.31
C SER A 309 -25.71 -0.03 22.55
N PRO A 310 -25.47 1.19 23.08
CA PRO A 310 -24.54 2.13 22.47
C PRO A 310 -23.13 1.57 22.29
N GLU A 311 -22.72 0.61 23.13
CA GLU A 311 -21.41 -0.07 23.03
C GLU A 311 -21.41 -1.26 22.05
N GLY A 312 -22.58 -1.82 21.75
CA GLY A 312 -22.77 -2.99 20.89
C GLY A 312 -23.28 -2.65 19.49
N SER A 313 -23.44 -1.37 19.17
CA SER A 313 -23.89 -0.88 17.86
C SER A 313 -22.84 -0.06 17.15
N TYR A 314 -22.88 -0.13 15.83
CA TYR A 314 -22.14 0.75 14.95
C TYR A 314 -23.12 1.41 13.99
N CYS A 315 -22.81 2.66 13.64
CA CYS A 315 -23.59 3.40 12.69
C CYS A 315 -22.75 3.68 11.47
N MET A 316 -23.31 3.29 10.33
CA MET A 316 -22.68 3.33 9.03
C MET A 316 -22.34 4.76 8.62
N GLU A 317 -21.10 5.00 8.21
CA GLU A 317 -20.59 6.34 7.85
C GLU A 317 -21.32 6.92 6.62
N ALA A 318 -21.66 6.08 5.63
CA ALA A 318 -22.25 6.55 4.39
C ALA A 318 -23.74 6.98 4.52
N CYS A 319 -24.51 6.29 5.37
CA CYS A 319 -25.97 6.44 5.39
C CYS A 319 -26.56 6.73 6.78
N GLY A 320 -25.79 6.64 7.86
CA GLY A 320 -26.27 6.91 9.22
C GLY A 320 -27.18 5.82 9.83
N HIS A 321 -27.35 4.67 9.17
CA HIS A 321 -28.13 3.56 9.72
C HIS A 321 -27.35 2.80 10.79
N HIS A 322 -28.05 2.36 11.84
CA HIS A 322 -27.48 1.63 12.95
C HIS A 322 -27.71 0.11 12.81
N ALA A 323 -26.70 -0.64 13.23
CA ALA A 323 -26.79 -2.07 13.40
C ALA A 323 -25.87 -2.56 14.53
N CYS A 324 -26.23 -3.69 15.14
CA CYS A 324 -25.34 -4.35 16.09
C CYS A 324 -24.02 -4.73 15.40
N ILE A 325 -22.89 -4.57 16.09
CA ILE A 325 -21.56 -4.92 15.58
C ILE A 325 -21.52 -6.39 15.16
N GLU A 326 -22.17 -7.28 15.93
CA GLU A 326 -22.30 -8.70 15.57
C GLU A 326 -23.02 -8.92 14.25
N CYS A 327 -24.13 -8.20 14.01
CA CYS A 327 -24.87 -8.30 12.76
C CYS A 327 -24.04 -7.80 11.58
N LEU A 328 -23.30 -6.70 11.76
CA LEU A 328 -22.41 -6.16 10.73
C LEU A 328 -21.23 -7.11 10.45
N ASN A 329 -20.61 -7.67 11.48
CA ASN A 329 -19.55 -8.67 11.33
C ASN A 329 -20.04 -9.93 10.61
N ASN A 330 -21.25 -10.39 10.91
CA ASN A 330 -21.88 -11.51 10.22
C ASN A 330 -22.18 -11.17 8.76
N GLN A 331 -22.70 -9.96 8.49
CA GLN A 331 -22.94 -9.49 7.12
C GLN A 331 -21.64 -9.43 6.32
N ILE A 332 -20.58 -8.85 6.90
CA ILE A 332 -19.27 -8.77 6.27
C ILE A 332 -18.71 -10.16 6.00
N SER A 333 -18.67 -11.03 7.00
CA SER A 333 -18.14 -12.40 6.88
C SER A 333 -18.92 -13.22 5.85
N SER A 334 -20.25 -13.10 5.83
CA SER A 334 -21.10 -13.77 4.84
C SER A 334 -20.83 -13.25 3.43
N SER A 335 -20.68 -11.93 3.28
CA SER A 335 -20.41 -11.30 1.98
C SER A 335 -19.03 -11.66 1.44
N ILE A 336 -18.02 -11.73 2.30
CA ILE A 336 -16.67 -12.19 1.96
C ILE A 336 -16.72 -13.63 1.45
N ARG A 337 -17.37 -14.54 2.21
CA ARG A 337 -17.47 -15.96 1.86
C ARG A 337 -18.26 -16.20 0.57
N SER A 338 -19.35 -15.46 0.37
CA SER A 338 -20.20 -15.57 -0.83
C SER A 338 -19.72 -14.72 -2.01
N ARG A 339 -18.65 -13.93 -1.82
CA ARG A 339 -18.10 -12.98 -2.80
C ARG A 339 -19.17 -12.01 -3.32
N THR A 340 -20.12 -11.62 -2.48
CA THR A 340 -21.16 -10.65 -2.82
C THR A 340 -20.66 -9.23 -2.51
N LEU A 341 -20.21 -8.54 -3.54
CA LEU A 341 -19.71 -7.17 -3.46
C LEU A 341 -20.47 -6.24 -4.43
N PRO A 342 -20.59 -4.93 -4.11
CA PRO A 342 -20.20 -4.28 -2.86
C PRO A 342 -21.08 -4.73 -1.68
N ILE A 343 -20.54 -4.65 -0.45
CA ILE A 343 -21.33 -4.85 0.76
C ILE A 343 -22.17 -3.59 0.98
N VAL A 344 -23.47 -3.76 1.18
CA VAL A 344 -24.44 -2.66 1.25
C VAL A 344 -25.21 -2.66 2.55
N CYS A 345 -25.64 -1.50 3.03
CA CYS A 345 -26.56 -1.40 4.16
C CYS A 345 -27.86 -2.12 3.82
N THR A 346 -28.30 -3.05 4.65
CA THR A 346 -29.53 -3.82 4.42
C THR A 346 -30.80 -2.96 4.48
N THR A 347 -30.74 -1.81 5.15
CA THR A 347 -31.89 -0.91 5.33
C THR A 347 -32.12 -0.03 4.10
N CYS A 348 -31.06 0.43 3.43
CA CYS A 348 -31.18 1.44 2.35
C CYS A 348 -30.40 1.10 1.06
N GLY A 349 -29.59 0.06 1.05
CA GLY A 349 -28.81 -0.35 -0.12
C GLY A 349 -27.54 0.47 -0.37
N GLU A 350 -27.23 1.49 0.44
CA GLU A 350 -25.99 2.26 0.30
C GLU A 350 -24.75 1.43 0.62
N ALA A 351 -23.69 1.58 -0.18
CA ALA A 351 -22.47 0.79 -0.03
C ALA A 351 -21.67 1.19 1.21
N PHE A 352 -21.04 0.19 1.84
CA PHE A 352 -20.09 0.41 2.93
C PHE A 352 -18.88 1.19 2.39
N VAL A 353 -18.37 2.13 3.19
CA VAL A 353 -17.15 2.87 2.88
C VAL A 353 -15.96 2.31 3.65
N MET A 354 -14.74 2.68 3.22
CA MET A 354 -13.50 2.21 3.87
C MET A 354 -13.46 2.45 5.37
N ARG A 355 -14.05 3.55 5.84
CA ARG A 355 -14.13 3.87 7.26
C ARG A 355 -14.97 2.86 8.05
N ASP A 356 -16.02 2.31 7.45
CA ASP A 356 -16.84 1.27 8.09
C ASP A 356 -16.01 0.01 8.33
N PHE A 357 -15.24 -0.42 7.33
CA PHE A 357 -14.31 -1.55 7.47
C PHE A 357 -13.19 -1.27 8.47
N GLU A 358 -12.65 -0.06 8.49
CA GLU A 358 -11.64 0.36 9.47
C GLU A 358 -12.17 0.30 10.91
N ALA A 359 -13.42 0.69 11.13
CA ALA A 359 -14.05 0.66 12.44
C ALA A 359 -14.42 -0.78 12.86
N LEU A 360 -15.03 -1.54 11.95
CA LEU A 360 -15.61 -2.86 12.25
C LEU A 360 -14.57 -3.99 12.26
N MET A 361 -13.58 -3.94 11.37
CA MET A 361 -12.59 -5.02 11.20
C MET A 361 -11.20 -4.67 11.74
N MET A 362 -10.89 -3.38 11.93
CA MET A 362 -9.57 -2.93 12.40
C MET A 362 -9.66 -2.10 13.70
N GLY A 363 -10.83 -2.03 14.33
CA GLY A 363 -11.10 -1.20 15.53
C GLY A 363 -11.07 -1.92 16.88
N GLY A 364 -10.79 -3.23 16.93
CA GLY A 364 -10.94 -4.04 18.14
C GLY A 364 -9.78 -3.97 19.13
N ARG A 365 -9.69 -2.89 19.94
CA ARG A 365 -8.92 -2.74 21.21
C ARG A 365 -7.43 -3.17 21.30
N ASN A 366 -6.83 -3.85 20.33
CA ASN A 366 -5.42 -4.23 20.26
C ASN A 366 -5.02 -4.35 18.77
N ARG A 367 -4.59 -3.24 18.16
CA ARG A 367 -4.40 -3.08 16.70
C ARG A 367 -3.19 -3.81 16.09
N ASP A 368 -2.57 -4.75 16.79
CA ASP A 368 -1.37 -5.46 16.34
C ASP A 368 -1.44 -6.97 16.61
N THR A 369 -2.63 -7.57 16.58
CA THR A 369 -2.75 -9.04 16.59
C THR A 369 -2.87 -9.60 15.18
N PRO A 370 -2.22 -10.74 14.87
CA PRO A 370 -2.32 -11.40 13.56
C PRO A 370 -3.76 -11.65 13.09
N GLU A 371 -4.70 -11.78 14.03
CA GLU A 371 -6.12 -12.11 13.78
C GLU A 371 -6.89 -11.01 13.05
N ASP A 372 -6.56 -9.73 13.28
CA ASP A 372 -7.24 -8.60 12.60
C ASP A 372 -6.73 -8.44 11.15
N PHE A 373 -5.46 -8.76 10.89
CA PHE A 373 -4.89 -8.75 9.54
C PHE A 373 -5.49 -9.85 8.64
N VAL A 374 -5.72 -11.04 9.19
CA VAL A 374 -6.35 -12.17 8.47
C VAL A 374 -7.76 -11.82 7.95
N LYS A 375 -8.52 -11.00 8.71
CA LYS A 375 -9.86 -10.56 8.27
C LYS A 375 -9.80 -9.60 7.08
N VAL A 376 -8.83 -8.70 7.04
CA VAL A 376 -8.64 -7.76 5.93
C VAL A 376 -8.16 -8.48 4.67
N GLU A 377 -7.26 -9.45 4.80
CA GLU A 377 -6.78 -10.26 3.67
C GLU A 377 -7.94 -10.98 2.98
N SER A 378 -8.81 -11.65 3.74
CA SER A 378 -9.98 -12.34 3.18
C SER A 378 -10.94 -11.40 2.42
N LEU A 379 -11.09 -10.15 2.88
CA LEU A 379 -11.88 -9.13 2.17
C LEU A 379 -11.21 -8.73 0.85
N VAL A 380 -9.89 -8.53 0.87
CA VAL A 380 -9.12 -8.18 -0.33
C VAL A 380 -9.17 -9.31 -1.36
N GLU A 381 -8.96 -10.56 -0.93
CA GLU A 381 -9.06 -11.74 -1.80
C GLU A 381 -10.46 -11.88 -2.41
N SER A 382 -11.51 -11.70 -1.62
CA SER A 382 -12.89 -11.74 -2.10
C SER A 382 -13.17 -10.63 -3.12
N ALA A 383 -12.68 -9.41 -2.86
CA ALA A 383 -12.79 -8.28 -3.79
C ALA A 383 -12.04 -8.49 -5.10
N VAL A 384 -10.83 -9.04 -5.02
CA VAL A 384 -10.05 -9.41 -6.21
C VAL A 384 -10.78 -10.51 -6.98
N ALA A 385 -11.21 -11.59 -6.32
CA ALA A 385 -11.90 -12.69 -6.99
C ALA A 385 -13.19 -12.23 -7.68
N PHE A 386 -13.97 -11.37 -7.04
CA PHE A 386 -15.17 -10.78 -7.61
C PHE A 386 -14.87 -9.90 -8.84
N PHE A 387 -13.85 -9.05 -8.75
CA PHE A 387 -13.40 -8.22 -9.87
C PHE A 387 -12.94 -9.08 -11.05
N MET A 388 -12.14 -10.11 -10.77
CA MET A 388 -11.60 -11.02 -11.79
C MET A 388 -12.70 -11.83 -12.48
N ALA A 389 -13.70 -12.32 -11.74
CA ALA A 389 -14.83 -13.04 -12.34
C ALA A 389 -15.60 -12.18 -13.36
N ARG A 390 -15.82 -10.89 -13.04
CA ARG A 390 -16.54 -9.94 -13.91
C ARG A 390 -15.72 -9.40 -15.08
N ASN A 391 -14.39 -9.52 -15.03
CA ASN A 391 -13.48 -8.97 -16.03
C ASN A 391 -12.46 -10.01 -16.50
N SER A 392 -12.85 -11.28 -16.54
CA SER A 392 -11.98 -12.41 -16.88
C SER A 392 -11.48 -12.37 -18.33
N ASP A 393 -12.20 -11.64 -19.18
CA ASP A 393 -11.83 -11.29 -20.55
C ASP A 393 -10.73 -10.23 -20.63
N LYS A 394 -10.62 -9.36 -19.61
CA LYS A 394 -9.72 -8.18 -19.62
C LYS A 394 -8.56 -8.28 -18.65
N TYR A 395 -8.62 -9.12 -17.63
CA TYR A 395 -7.61 -9.22 -16.59
C TYR A 395 -7.31 -10.68 -16.23
N ARG A 396 -6.04 -10.97 -15.94
CA ARG A 396 -5.55 -12.29 -15.50
C ARG A 396 -4.64 -12.17 -14.28
N HIS A 397 -4.60 -13.22 -13.47
CA HIS A 397 -3.65 -13.33 -12.36
C HIS A 397 -2.23 -13.51 -12.90
N CYS A 398 -1.25 -13.00 -12.16
CA CYS A 398 0.16 -13.30 -12.39
C CYS A 398 0.40 -14.81 -12.25
N ILE A 399 1.19 -15.38 -13.15
CA ILE A 399 1.52 -16.82 -13.17
C ILE A 399 2.63 -17.18 -12.16
N THR A 400 3.32 -16.18 -11.59
CA THR A 400 4.35 -16.41 -10.59
C THR A 400 3.71 -16.94 -9.30
N PRO A 401 4.18 -18.08 -8.76
CA PRO A 401 3.71 -18.59 -7.46
C PRO A 401 3.79 -17.52 -6.39
N ASP A 402 2.77 -17.45 -5.52
CA ASP A 402 2.64 -16.49 -4.42
C ASP A 402 2.59 -15.00 -4.83
N CYS A 403 2.46 -14.69 -6.12
CA CYS A 403 2.28 -13.32 -6.60
C CYS A 403 0.78 -12.96 -6.70
N GLY A 404 0.28 -12.14 -5.77
CA GLY A 404 -1.08 -11.59 -5.82
C GLY A 404 -1.32 -10.53 -6.91
N GLY A 405 -0.43 -10.41 -7.89
CA GLY A 405 -0.52 -9.44 -8.99
C GLY A 405 -1.64 -9.78 -9.99
N ILE A 406 -2.25 -8.74 -10.54
CA ILE A 406 -3.24 -8.83 -11.62
C ILE A 406 -2.73 -7.97 -12.78
N HIS A 407 -2.81 -8.48 -14.00
CA HIS A 407 -2.44 -7.73 -15.21
C HIS A 407 -3.61 -7.66 -16.18
N LYS A 408 -3.63 -6.59 -16.98
CA LYS A 408 -4.59 -6.44 -18.06
C LYS A 408 -4.15 -7.32 -19.23
N VAL A 409 -5.07 -8.02 -19.86
CA VAL A 409 -4.83 -8.77 -21.10
C VAL A 409 -4.89 -7.77 -22.25
N GLY A 410 -3.83 -7.75 -23.06
CA GLY A 410 -3.79 -6.95 -24.30
C GLY A 410 -4.95 -7.34 -25.22
N SER A 411 -5.57 -6.33 -25.84
CA SER A 411 -6.59 -6.52 -26.89
C SER A 411 -5.98 -7.13 -28.13
#